data_AF-A0A1N7FUP5-F1
#
_entry.id   AF-A0A1N7FUP5-F1
#
_cell.length_a   1.000
_cell.length_b   1.000
_cell.length_c   1.000
_cell.angle_alpha   90.00
_cell.angle_beta   90.00
_cell.angle_gamma   90.00
#
_symmetry.space_group_name_H-M   'P 1'
#
loop_
_entity.id
_entity.type
_entity.pdbx_description
1 polymer ?
#
loop_
_entity_poly.entity_id
_entity_poly.type
_entity_poly.pdbx_seq_one_letter_code
_entity_poly.pdbx_strand_id
1 'polypeptide(L)'
;MLVDLLSESYAAEFDECWERERTATPVRVFAVRLHATGCSLRETQAILRLIGVERSHQAIWNWVHRLADSVPDPPTAKPSRVAIDETAVRI
;
A
#
# COMPACT_ATOMS: atom_id res chain seq x y z
N MET A 1 5.56 19.03 -10.03
CA MET A 1 5.20 17.81 -10.80
C MET A 1 4.48 16.84 -9.86
N LEU A 2 3.71 15.85 -10.34
CA LEU A 2 2.96 14.93 -9.46
C LEU A 2 3.85 14.24 -8.41
N VAL A 3 5.11 13.95 -8.76
CA VAL A 3 6.09 13.35 -7.83
C VAL A 3 6.38 14.25 -6.62
N ASP A 4 6.35 15.57 -6.79
CA ASP A 4 6.56 16.54 -5.72
C ASP A 4 5.35 16.53 -4.79
N LEU A 5 4.14 16.50 -5.35
CA LEU A 5 2.90 16.41 -4.57
C LEU A 5 2.79 15.09 -3.80
N LEU A 6 3.22 13.97 -4.39
CA LEU A 6 3.31 12.71 -3.67
C LEU A 6 4.30 12.82 -2.51
N SER A 7 5.45 13.45 -2.74
CA SER A 7 6.46 13.64 -1.70
C SER A 7 5.93 14.51 -0.56
N GLU A 8 5.27 15.62 -0.87
CA GLU A 8 4.60 16.47 0.13
C GLU A 8 3.51 15.71 0.91
N SER A 9 2.79 14.79 0.25
CA SER A 9 1.67 14.07 0.86
C SER A 9 2.09 12.85 1.68
N TYR A 10 3.20 12.19 1.32
CA TYR A 10 3.54 10.83 1.77
C TYR A 10 5.00 10.63 2.19
N ALA A 11 5.84 11.69 2.28
CA ALA A 11 7.27 11.55 2.54
C ALA A 11 7.63 10.73 3.79
N ALA A 12 6.84 10.83 4.86
CA ALA A 12 7.14 10.19 6.15
C ALA A 12 6.27 8.96 6.45
N GLU A 13 5.34 8.59 5.57
CA GLU A 13 4.39 7.50 5.83
C GLU A 13 5.06 6.15 5.53
N PHE A 14 5.20 5.30 6.55
CA PHE A 14 5.73 3.92 6.45
C PHE A 14 7.17 3.77 5.95
N ASP A 15 8.05 4.74 6.20
CA ASP A 15 9.44 4.69 5.71
C ASP A 15 10.21 3.45 6.25
N GLU A 16 9.98 3.09 7.51
CA GLU A 16 10.55 1.91 8.17
C GLU A 16 10.14 0.58 7.47
N CYS A 17 8.95 0.52 6.86
CA CYS A 17 8.46 -0.67 6.16
C CYS A 17 9.30 -0.98 4.90
N TRP A 18 9.86 0.04 4.23
CA TRP A 18 10.50 -0.14 2.92
C TRP A 18 11.93 0.41 2.81
N GLU A 19 12.67 0.52 3.90
CA GLU A 19 14.02 1.15 3.95
C GLU A 19 14.99 0.71 2.84
N ARG A 20 14.94 -0.55 2.39
CA ARG A 20 15.88 -1.11 1.38
C ARG A 20 15.35 -1.12 -0.06
N GLU A 21 14.14 -0.65 -0.28
CA GLU A 21 13.51 -0.70 -1.58
C GLU A 21 13.87 0.56 -2.41
N ARG A 22 14.14 0.37 -3.70
CA ARG A 22 14.79 1.38 -4.55
C ARG A 22 13.83 2.47 -5.05
N THR A 23 12.54 2.18 -5.03
CA THR A 23 11.49 3.14 -5.41
C THR A 23 11.19 4.04 -4.23
N ALA A 24 10.98 5.34 -4.42
CA ALA A 24 10.74 6.27 -3.32
C ALA A 24 9.47 5.92 -2.49
N THR A 25 9.49 6.17 -1.17
CA THR A 25 8.38 5.90 -0.22
C THR A 25 7.05 6.46 -0.70
N PRO A 26 6.97 7.74 -1.12
CA PRO A 26 5.73 8.32 -1.60
C PRO A 26 5.07 7.56 -2.76
N VAL A 27 5.87 7.04 -3.67
CA VAL A 27 5.38 6.29 -4.85
C VAL A 27 4.84 4.92 -4.43
N ARG A 28 5.48 4.27 -3.45
CA ARG A 28 5.04 2.98 -2.89
C ARG A 28 3.72 3.15 -2.14
N VAL A 29 3.63 4.17 -1.27
CA VAL A 29 2.40 4.53 -0.56
C VAL A 29 1.27 4.80 -1.54
N PHE A 30 1.54 5.59 -2.59
CA PHE A 30 0.57 5.86 -3.63
C PHE A 30 0.07 4.59 -4.33
N ALA A 31 0.98 3.69 -4.70
CA ALA A 31 0.63 2.42 -5.34
C ALA A 31 -0.23 1.52 -4.44
N VAL A 32 0.09 1.46 -3.15
CA VAL A 32 -0.70 0.70 -2.17
C VAL A 32 -2.08 1.33 -1.98
N ARG A 33 -2.18 2.66 -1.88
CA ARG A 33 -3.47 3.36 -1.79
C ARG A 33 -4.34 3.15 -3.02
N LEU A 34 -3.78 3.18 -4.23
CA LEU A 34 -4.51 2.85 -5.47
C LEU A 34 -5.11 1.44 -5.37
N HIS A 35 -4.32 0.47 -4.93
CA HIS A 35 -4.81 -0.90 -4.76
C HIS A 35 -5.92 -0.98 -3.69
N ALA A 36 -5.73 -0.33 -2.55
CA ALA A 36 -6.71 -0.28 -1.46
C ALA A 36 -8.04 0.39 -1.90
N THR A 37 -8.00 1.32 -2.86
CA THR A 37 -9.22 1.92 -3.45
C THR A 37 -9.91 1.04 -4.50
N GLY A 38 -9.40 -0.17 -4.76
CA GLY A 38 -10.01 -1.15 -5.65
C GLY A 38 -9.33 -1.30 -7.02
N CYS A 39 -8.23 -0.59 -7.29
CA CYS A 39 -7.45 -0.86 -8.50
C CYS A 39 -6.78 -2.23 -8.41
N SER A 40 -6.84 -3.02 -9.47
CA SER A 40 -6.00 -4.21 -9.61
C SER A 40 -4.52 -3.84 -9.69
N LEU A 41 -3.63 -4.78 -9.37
CA LEU A 41 -2.18 -4.56 -9.44
C LEU A 41 -1.71 -4.16 -10.85
N ARG A 42 -2.40 -4.61 -11.90
CA ARG A 42 -2.11 -4.27 -13.30
C ARG A 42 -2.60 -2.87 -13.65
N GLU A 43 -3.74 -2.44 -13.12
CA GLU A 43 -4.21 -1.05 -13.26
C GLU A 43 -3.28 -0.10 -12.51
N THR A 44 -2.89 -0.43 -11.28
CA THR A 44 -1.89 0.32 -10.52
C THR A 44 -0.58 0.42 -11.30
N GLN A 45 -0.12 -0.67 -11.92
CA GLN A 45 1.05 -0.66 -12.80
C GLN A 45 0.87 0.29 -14.00
N ALA A 46 -0.31 0.30 -14.63
CA ALA A 46 -0.61 1.21 -15.72
C ALA A 46 -0.57 2.68 -15.27
N ILE A 47 -1.17 3.00 -14.12
CA ILE A 47 -1.18 4.34 -13.54
C ILE A 47 0.25 4.82 -13.21
N LEU A 48 1.07 3.97 -12.60
CA LEU A 48 2.47 4.29 -12.32
C LEU A 48 3.26 4.60 -13.61
N ARG A 49 3.02 3.86 -14.69
CA ARG A 49 3.64 4.14 -16.00
C ARG A 49 3.20 5.49 -16.57
N LEU A 50 1.93 5.89 -16.41
CA LEU A 50 1.45 7.20 -16.87
C LEU A 50 2.17 8.37 -16.19
N ILE A 51 2.70 8.16 -14.99
CA ILE A 51 3.41 9.17 -14.21
C ILE A 51 4.94 9.00 -14.26
N GLY A 52 5.44 8.19 -15.20
CA GLY A 52 6.88 7.99 -15.46
C GLY A 52 7.56 6.99 -14.54
N VAL A 53 6.82 6.20 -13.76
CA VAL A 53 7.36 5.19 -12.85
C VAL A 53 7.19 3.80 -13.46
N GLU A 54 8.29 3.22 -13.94
CA GLU A 54 8.29 1.85 -14.47
C GLU A 54 8.53 0.81 -13.38
N ARG A 55 7.47 0.05 -13.04
CA ARG A 55 7.53 -1.09 -12.12
C ARG A 55 6.65 -2.23 -12.62
N SER A 56 6.89 -3.44 -12.11
CA SER A 56 6.05 -4.60 -12.40
C SER A 56 4.87 -4.68 -11.44
N HIS A 57 3.78 -5.34 -11.84
CA HIS A 57 2.69 -5.66 -10.92
C HIS A 57 3.17 -6.52 -9.72
N GLN A 58 4.21 -7.35 -9.92
CA GLN A 58 4.82 -8.13 -8.85
C GLN A 58 5.53 -7.23 -7.81
N ALA A 59 6.19 -6.16 -8.24
CA ALA A 59 6.79 -5.20 -7.31
C ALA A 59 5.72 -4.53 -6.46
N ILE A 60 4.59 -4.16 -7.08
CA ILE A 60 3.43 -3.58 -6.36
C ILE A 60 2.85 -4.59 -5.38
N TRP A 61 2.68 -5.85 -5.79
CA TRP A 61 2.23 -6.94 -4.91
C TRP A 61 3.12 -7.09 -3.68
N ASN A 62 4.45 -7.06 -3.87
CA ASN A 62 5.42 -7.14 -2.77
C ASN A 62 5.28 -5.96 -1.81
N TRP A 63 5.02 -4.74 -2.30
CA TRP A 63 4.83 -3.58 -1.44
C TRP A 63 3.56 -3.68 -0.61
N VAL A 64 2.45 -4.10 -1.22
CA VAL A 64 1.17 -4.34 -0.53
C VAL A 64 1.36 -5.35 0.59
N HIS A 65 2.00 -6.48 0.31
CA HIS A 65 2.21 -7.53 1.31
C HIS A 65 3.14 -7.09 2.43
N ARG A 66 4.26 -6.42 2.11
CA ARG A 66 5.17 -5.93 3.15
C ARG A 66 4.51 -4.91 4.07
N LEU A 67 3.63 -4.05 3.55
CA LEU A 67 2.87 -3.15 4.40
C LEU A 67 1.88 -3.91 5.28
N ALA A 68 1.15 -4.87 4.73
CA ALA A 68 0.23 -5.71 5.49
C ALA A 68 0.94 -6.46 6.63
N ASP A 69 2.13 -7.00 6.37
CA ASP A 69 2.95 -7.70 7.36
C ASP A 69 3.54 -6.76 8.44
N SER A 70 3.54 -5.45 8.21
CA SER A 70 4.04 -4.44 9.17
C SER A 70 2.97 -3.94 10.14
N VAL A 71 1.70 -4.28 9.93
CA VAL A 71 0.61 -3.85 10.80
C VAL A 71 0.73 -4.58 12.15
N PRO A 72 0.76 -3.84 13.28
CA PRO A 72 0.85 -4.46 14.59
C PRO A 72 -0.40 -5.28 14.92
N ASP A 73 -0.23 -6.26 15.82
CA ASP A 73 -1.35 -7.02 16.35
C ASP A 73 -2.45 -6.10 16.92
N PRO A 74 -3.72 -6.52 16.83
CA PRO A 74 -4.81 -5.76 17.41
C PRO A 74 -4.58 -5.52 18.91
N PRO A 75 -5.09 -4.40 19.46
CA PRO A 75 -4.84 -4.03 20.84
C PRO A 75 -5.30 -5.13 21.81
N THR A 76 -4.50 -5.39 22.84
CA THR A 76 -4.74 -6.39 23.91
C THR A 76 -5.90 -6.03 24.86
N ALA A 77 -6.77 -5.12 24.45
CA ALA A 77 -7.93 -4.69 25.22
C ALA A 77 -8.87 -5.89 25.50
N LYS A 78 -9.56 -5.86 26.65
CA LYS A 78 -10.61 -6.81 27.01
C LYS A 78 -11.99 -6.16 26.80
N PRO A 79 -12.52 -6.12 25.57
CA PRO A 79 -13.80 -5.48 25.31
C PRO A 79 -14.94 -6.25 25.99
N SER A 80 -15.98 -5.54 26.42
CA SER A 80 -17.20 -6.13 26.96
C SER A 80 -18.12 -6.69 25.88
N ARG A 81 -17.93 -6.30 24.61
CA ARG A 81 -18.69 -6.74 23.43
C ARG A 81 -17.77 -6.74 22.20
N VAL A 82 -17.93 -7.73 21.32
CA VAL A 82 -17.20 -7.85 20.05
C VAL A 82 -18.22 -8.12 18.94
N ALA A 83 -18.18 -7.31 17.87
CA ALA A 83 -18.95 -7.57 16.65
C ALA A 83 -18.11 -8.44 15.72
N ILE A 84 -18.73 -9.47 15.13
CA ILE A 84 -18.11 -10.40 14.18
C ILE A 84 -18.96 -10.37 12.92
N ASP A 85 -18.31 -10.23 11.76
CA ASP A 85 -18.93 -10.27 10.44
C ASP A 85 -18.19 -11.30 9.56
N GLU A 86 -18.91 -11.89 8.61
CA GLU A 86 -18.35 -12.84 7.65
C GLU A 86 -18.37 -12.24 6.24
N THR A 87 -17.19 -12.11 5.65
CA THR A 87 -17.03 -11.72 4.24
C THR A 87 -16.59 -12.91 3.42
N ALA A 88 -17.44 -13.38 2.50
CA ALA A 88 -17.10 -14.44 1.56
C ALA A 88 -16.41 -13.88 0.32
N VAL A 89 -15.22 -14.40 0.00
CA VAL A 89 -14.44 -14.04 -1.19
C VAL A 89 -14.25 -15.29 -2.06
N ARG A 90 -14.39 -15.13 -3.37
CA ARG A 90 -14.10 -16.18 -4.35
C ARG A 90 -12.63 -16.09 -4.77
N ILE A 91 -11.91 -17.20 -4.62
CA ILE A 91 -10.50 -17.35 -5.01
C ILE A 91 -10.43 -18.02 -6.38
#